data_AF-A0A7S1CW01-F1
#
_entry.id   AF-A0A7S1CW01-F1
#
_cell.length_a   1.000
_cell.length_b   1.000
_cell.length_c   1.000
_cell.angle_alpha   90.00
_cell.angle_beta   90.00
_cell.angle_gamma   90.00
#
_symmetry.space_group_name_H-M   'P 1'
#
loop_
_entity.id
_entity.type
_entity.pdbx_description
1 polymer ?
#
loop_
_entity_poly.entity_id
_entity_poly.type
_entity_poly.pdbx_seq_one_letter_code
_entity_poly.pdbx_strand_id
1 'polypeptide(L)'
;VLEGVNTAKVATTTTLCPSAACVTAIIYSRVVKKRYDLSLALNSVLAGLVGITAGCVVVYDGWSIFIGMVSALIYIGSSNLLVKFKIDDPIGAAPVHGFAGIWGVLAAALFCDPGNLSDGYSFEGEYDRGAQFGQQIVGIVFIILWVGSL
;
A
#
# COMPACT_ATOMS: atom_id res chain seq x y z
N VAL A 1 -4.76 -24.96 13.26
CA VAL A 1 -5.97 -24.08 13.20
C VAL A 1 -5.56 -22.62 13.02
N LEU A 2 -4.64 -22.09 13.83
CA LEU A 2 -4.18 -20.69 13.75
C LEU A 2 -3.55 -20.29 12.39
N GLU A 3 -2.75 -21.17 11.76
CA GLU A 3 -2.17 -20.90 10.42
C GLU A 3 -3.23 -20.67 9.32
N GLY A 4 -4.35 -21.40 9.38
CA GLY A 4 -5.44 -21.26 8.42
C GLY A 4 -6.17 -19.92 8.56
N VAL A 5 -6.29 -19.41 9.79
CA VAL A 5 -6.94 -18.12 10.09
C VAL A 5 -6.10 -16.97 9.55
N ASN A 6 -4.78 -16.98 9.78
CA ASN A 6 -3.88 -15.96 9.26
C ASN A 6 -3.86 -15.94 7.73
N THR A 7 -3.84 -17.11 7.10
CA THR A 7 -3.90 -17.22 5.63
C THR A 7 -5.20 -16.66 5.07
N ALA A 8 -6.34 -16.97 5.69
CA ALA A 8 -7.64 -16.42 5.30
C ALA A 8 -7.68 -14.90 5.45
N LYS A 9 -7.10 -14.36 6.53
CA LYS A 9 -7.00 -12.92 6.74
C LYS A 9 -6.17 -12.23 5.66
N VAL A 10 -4.98 -12.75 5.36
CA VAL A 10 -4.14 -12.21 4.28
C VAL A 10 -4.89 -12.24 2.95
N ALA A 11 -5.61 -13.33 2.64
CA ALA A 11 -6.42 -13.40 1.42
C ALA A 11 -7.52 -12.32 1.39
N THR A 12 -8.20 -12.09 2.51
CA THR A 12 -9.24 -11.07 2.65
C THR A 12 -8.67 -9.66 2.47
N THR A 13 -7.64 -9.27 3.22
CA THR A 13 -7.05 -7.93 3.14
C THR A 13 -6.42 -7.67 1.77
N THR A 14 -5.78 -8.68 1.18
CA THR A 14 -5.19 -8.63 -0.16
C THR A 14 -6.24 -8.66 -1.28
N THR A 15 -7.51 -8.93 -0.98
CA THR A 15 -8.62 -8.79 -1.93
C THR A 15 -9.34 -7.45 -1.77
N LEU A 16 -9.63 -7.05 -0.52
CA LEU A 16 -10.36 -5.83 -0.20
C LEU A 16 -9.57 -4.56 -0.58
N CYS A 17 -8.27 -4.53 -0.26
CA CYS A 17 -7.42 -3.37 -0.54
C CYS A 17 -7.34 -3.02 -2.04
N PRO A 18 -6.91 -3.92 -2.95
CA PRO A 18 -6.88 -3.61 -4.38
C PRO A 18 -8.27 -3.35 -4.97
N SER A 19 -9.33 -3.97 -4.45
CA SER A 19 -10.70 -3.68 -4.86
C SER A 19 -11.10 -2.23 -4.54
N ALA A 20 -10.77 -1.75 -3.34
CA ALA A 20 -11.00 -0.37 -2.93
C ALA A 20 -10.17 0.62 -3.77
N ALA A 21 -8.92 0.26 -4.09
CA ALA A 21 -8.06 1.05 -4.97
C ALA A 21 -8.66 1.18 -6.39
N CYS A 22 -9.20 0.08 -6.94
CA CYS A 22 -9.88 0.05 -8.22
C CYS A 22 -11.08 1.00 -8.26
N VAL A 23 -11.98 0.87 -7.27
CA VAL A 23 -13.19 1.71 -7.17
C VAL A 23 -12.80 3.19 -7.07
N THR A 24 -11.80 3.50 -6.24
CA THR A 24 -11.27 4.87 -6.09
C THR A 24 -10.77 5.43 -7.42
N ALA A 25 -10.00 4.65 -8.17
CA ALA A 25 -9.46 5.06 -9.45
C ALA A 25 -10.53 5.24 -10.53
N ILE A 26 -11.55 4.38 -10.56
CA ILE A 26 -12.69 4.49 -11.48
C ILE A 26 -13.49 5.76 -11.17
N ILE A 27 -13.80 6.01 -9.89
CA ILE A 27 -14.51 7.22 -9.45
C ILE A 27 -13.69 8.46 -9.84
N TYR A 28 -12.38 8.47 -9.52
CA TYR A 28 -11.50 9.57 -9.88
C TYR A 28 -11.48 9.81 -11.40
N SER A 29 -11.30 8.76 -12.20
CA SER A 29 -11.27 8.85 -13.66
C SER A 29 -12.59 9.41 -14.20
N ARG A 30 -13.72 8.94 -13.67
CA ARG A 30 -15.05 9.39 -14.09
C ARG A 30 -15.30 10.86 -13.74
N VAL A 31 -14.92 11.30 -12.54
CA VAL A 31 -15.17 12.65 -12.05
C VAL A 31 -14.21 13.67 -12.68
N VAL A 32 -12.92 13.36 -12.73
CA VAL A 32 -11.85 14.27 -13.14
C VAL A 32 -11.53 14.16 -14.63
N LYS A 33 -11.26 12.96 -15.14
CA LYS A 33 -10.94 12.75 -16.56
C LYS A 33 -12.18 12.70 -17.46
N LYS A 34 -13.39 12.67 -16.87
CA LYS A 34 -14.69 12.53 -17.55
C LYS A 34 -14.85 11.28 -18.43
N ARG A 35 -13.89 10.35 -18.37
CA ARG A 35 -13.87 9.08 -19.11
C ARG A 35 -13.40 7.95 -18.20
N TYR A 36 -13.73 6.71 -18.55
CA TYR A 36 -13.18 5.54 -17.87
C TYR A 36 -11.81 5.22 -18.47
N ASP A 37 -10.78 5.19 -17.62
CA ASP A 37 -9.40 4.92 -17.98
C ASP A 37 -8.97 3.58 -17.35
N LEU A 38 -8.93 2.53 -18.18
CA LEU A 38 -8.64 1.18 -17.72
C LEU A 38 -7.20 1.07 -17.20
N SER A 39 -6.24 1.71 -17.87
CA SER A 39 -4.83 1.69 -17.45
C SER A 39 -4.67 2.34 -16.07
N LEU A 40 -5.37 3.45 -15.82
CA LEU A 40 -5.38 4.08 -14.49
C LEU A 40 -5.95 3.14 -13.43
N ALA A 41 -7.06 2.47 -13.72
CA ALA A 41 -7.70 1.54 -12.79
C ALA A 41 -6.82 0.32 -12.48
N LEU A 42 -6.25 -0.31 -13.51
CA LEU A 42 -5.37 -1.49 -13.36
C LEU A 42 -4.08 -1.15 -12.59
N ASN A 43 -3.44 -0.03 -12.89
CA ASN A 43 -2.24 0.36 -12.12
C ASN A 43 -2.58 0.79 -10.69
N SER A 44 -3.78 1.31 -10.44
CA SER A 44 -4.23 1.59 -9.08
C SER A 44 -4.52 0.31 -8.29
N VAL A 45 -5.05 -0.74 -8.95
CA VAL A 45 -5.18 -2.08 -8.36
C VAL A 45 -3.81 -2.61 -7.93
N LEU A 46 -2.80 -2.50 -8.81
CA LEU A 46 -1.43 -2.89 -8.49
C LEU A 46 -0.87 -2.07 -7.32
N ALA A 47 -1.08 -0.75 -7.31
CA ALA A 47 -0.66 0.11 -6.21
C ALA A 47 -1.33 -0.27 -4.89
N GLY A 48 -2.61 -0.64 -4.90
CA GLY A 48 -3.30 -1.16 -3.72
C GLY A 48 -2.74 -2.50 -3.24
N LEU A 49 -2.39 -3.40 -4.16
CA LEU A 49 -1.75 -4.68 -3.84
C LEU A 49 -0.37 -4.45 -3.18
N VAL A 50 0.44 -3.55 -3.74
CA VAL A 50 1.72 -3.15 -3.16
C VAL A 50 1.51 -2.51 -1.79
N GLY A 51 0.53 -1.60 -1.67
CA GLY A 51 0.23 -0.89 -0.42
C GLY A 51 -0.16 -1.79 0.75
N ILE A 52 -0.85 -2.90 0.51
CA ILE A 52 -1.22 -3.84 1.60
C ILE A 52 -0.14 -4.86 1.93
N THR A 53 0.87 -5.03 1.06
CA THR A 53 1.84 -6.13 1.18
C THR A 53 2.55 -6.17 2.53
N ALA A 54 2.96 -5.03 3.07
CA ALA A 54 3.64 -4.96 4.37
C ALA A 54 2.71 -5.19 5.57
N GLY A 55 1.40 -4.94 5.40
CA GLY A 55 0.42 -4.94 6.48
C GLY A 55 -0.61 -6.07 6.40
N CYS A 56 -0.51 -7.00 5.45
CA CYS A 56 -1.60 -7.89 5.04
C CYS A 56 -2.12 -8.80 6.16
N VAL A 57 -1.26 -9.21 7.10
CA VAL A 57 -1.66 -10.04 8.25
C VAL A 57 -1.97 -9.22 9.51
N VAL A 58 -1.38 -8.03 9.67
CA VAL A 58 -1.43 -7.25 10.92
C VAL A 58 -2.51 -6.16 10.92
N VAL A 59 -3.00 -5.76 9.76
CA VAL A 59 -3.99 -4.69 9.63
C VAL A 59 -5.41 -5.29 9.71
N TYR A 60 -6.33 -4.56 10.32
CA TYR A 60 -7.76 -4.91 10.32
C TYR A 60 -8.40 -4.72 8.94
N ASP A 61 -9.36 -5.56 8.58
CA ASP A 61 -9.99 -5.59 7.25
C ASP A 61 -10.53 -4.22 6.80
N GLY A 62 -11.15 -3.46 7.71
CA GLY A 62 -11.63 -2.10 7.41
C GLY A 62 -10.52 -1.11 7.06
N TRP A 63 -9.36 -1.20 7.71
CA TRP A 63 -8.20 -0.37 7.40
C TRP A 63 -7.56 -0.77 6.06
N SER A 64 -7.62 -2.04 5.67
CA SER A 64 -7.12 -2.48 4.35
C SER A 64 -7.82 -1.76 3.19
N ILE A 65 -9.12 -1.51 3.30
CA ILE A 65 -9.91 -0.75 2.33
C ILE A 65 -9.37 0.69 2.24
N PHE A 66 -9.17 1.33 3.40
CA PHE A 66 -8.65 2.69 3.47
C PHE A 66 -7.24 2.80 2.86
N ILE A 67 -6.35 1.87 3.18
CA ILE A 67 -5.00 1.79 2.60
C ILE A 67 -5.08 1.69 1.08
N GLY A 68 -6.01 0.90 0.54
CA GLY A 68 -6.24 0.77 -0.90
C GLY A 68 -6.69 2.07 -1.56
N MET A 69 -7.64 2.77 -0.96
CA MET A 69 -8.09 4.08 -1.45
C MET A 69 -6.93 5.09 -1.50
N VAL A 70 -6.12 5.17 -0.44
CA VAL A 70 -4.97 6.07 -0.39
C VAL A 70 -3.89 5.65 -1.40
N SER A 71 -3.63 4.34 -1.57
CA SER A 71 -2.67 3.83 -2.54
C SER A 71 -3.02 4.24 -3.97
N ALA A 72 -4.30 4.21 -4.34
CA ALA A 72 -4.77 4.70 -5.63
C ALA A 72 -4.49 6.21 -5.81
N LEU A 73 -4.78 7.03 -4.79
CA LEU A 73 -4.51 8.46 -4.84
C LEU A 73 -3.01 8.77 -4.92
N ILE A 74 -2.18 8.02 -4.21
CA ILE A 74 -0.72 8.14 -4.27
C ILE A 74 -0.19 7.78 -5.66
N TYR A 75 -0.68 6.69 -6.25
CA TYR A 75 -0.34 6.32 -7.63
C TYR A 75 -0.72 7.42 -8.62
N ILE A 76 -1.97 7.92 -8.56
CA ILE A 76 -2.47 8.98 -9.44
C ILE A 76 -1.63 10.26 -9.28
N GLY A 77 -1.36 10.66 -8.04
CA GLY A 77 -0.59 11.86 -7.72
C GLY A 77 0.86 11.77 -8.18
N SER A 78 1.53 10.66 -7.85
CA SER A 78 2.94 10.44 -8.21
C SER A 78 3.13 10.25 -9.72
N SER A 79 2.24 9.53 -10.40
CA SER A 79 2.27 9.42 -11.87
C SER A 79 2.17 10.78 -12.55
N ASN A 80 1.22 11.63 -12.13
CA ASN A 80 1.11 12.99 -12.65
C ASN A 80 2.33 13.86 -12.31
N LEU A 81 2.95 13.63 -11.15
CA LEU A 81 4.16 14.35 -10.73
C LEU A 81 5.37 14.00 -11.59
N LEU A 82 5.57 12.73 -11.92
CA LEU A 82 6.65 12.27 -12.81
C LEU A 82 6.49 12.88 -14.21
N VAL A 83 5.27 12.85 -14.76
CA VAL A 83 4.97 13.51 -16.03
C VAL A 83 5.25 15.01 -15.97
N LYS A 84 4.89 15.68 -14.88
CA LYS A 84 5.17 17.11 -14.68
C LYS A 84 6.67 17.41 -14.65
N PHE A 85 7.47 16.51 -14.08
CA PHE A 85 8.93 16.61 -14.08
C PHE A 85 9.59 16.07 -15.36
N LYS A 86 8.79 15.65 -16.36
CA LYS A 86 9.27 15.06 -17.63
C LYS A 86 10.14 13.82 -17.41
N ILE A 87 9.86 13.06 -16.36
CA ILE A 87 10.45 11.75 -16.10
C ILE A 87 9.57 10.72 -16.80
N ASP A 88 10.14 10.02 -17.78
CA ASP A 88 9.43 8.99 -18.53
C ASP A 88 9.50 7.65 -17.77
N ASP A 89 8.34 7.21 -17.27
CA ASP A 89 8.16 5.89 -16.67
C ASP A 89 7.11 5.13 -17.49
N PRO A 90 7.54 4.28 -18.44
CA PRO A 90 6.67 3.73 -19.49
C PRO A 90 5.59 2.79 -18.95
N ILE A 91 5.81 2.20 -17.77
CA ILE A 91 4.88 1.25 -17.14
C ILE A 91 4.30 1.77 -15.82
N GLY A 92 4.77 2.92 -15.32
CA GLY A 92 4.37 3.45 -14.03
C GLY A 92 4.94 2.66 -12.85
N ALA A 93 6.11 2.04 -13.02
CA ALA A 93 6.73 1.21 -12.00
C ALA A 93 7.09 2.01 -10.74
N ALA A 94 7.61 3.23 -10.87
CA ALA A 94 7.97 4.05 -9.72
C ALA A 94 6.73 4.49 -8.92
N PRO A 95 5.65 5.02 -9.52
CA PRO A 95 4.36 5.27 -8.85
C PRO A 95 3.78 4.04 -8.12
N VAL A 96 3.75 2.88 -8.79
CA VAL A 96 3.15 1.65 -8.25
C VAL A 96 4.00 1.03 -7.15
N HIS A 97 5.31 0.85 -7.38
CA HIS A 97 6.17 0.11 -6.45
C HIS A 97 6.90 1.04 -5.47
N GLY A 98 7.46 2.14 -5.96
CA GLY A 98 8.19 3.09 -5.12
C GLY A 98 7.25 3.86 -4.19
N PHE A 99 6.36 4.68 -4.75
CA PHE A 99 5.51 5.56 -3.94
C PHE A 99 4.44 4.79 -3.15
N ALA A 100 3.73 3.84 -3.78
CA ALA A 100 2.75 3.05 -3.03
C ALA A 100 3.42 2.05 -2.06
N GLY A 101 4.65 1.59 -2.33
CA GLY A 101 5.42 0.76 -1.40
C GLY A 101 5.85 1.52 -0.15
N ILE A 102 6.33 2.77 -0.31
CA ILE A 102 6.62 3.67 0.82
C ILE A 102 5.36 3.87 1.66
N TRP A 103 4.21 4.12 1.01
CA TRP A 103 2.95 4.21 1.73
C TRP A 103 2.60 2.92 2.45
N GLY A 104 2.77 1.76 1.82
CA GLY A 104 2.40 0.49 2.41
C GLY A 104 3.15 0.15 3.70
N VAL A 105 4.46 0.39 3.75
CA VAL A 105 5.25 0.15 4.97
C VAL A 105 4.90 1.15 6.09
N LEU A 106 4.62 2.42 5.74
CA LEU A 106 4.16 3.41 6.71
C LEU A 106 2.76 3.08 7.23
N ALA A 107 1.85 2.70 6.33
CA ALA A 107 0.49 2.31 6.66
C ALA A 107 0.46 1.06 7.54
N ALA A 108 1.34 0.09 7.30
CA ALA A 108 1.50 -1.08 8.17
C ALA A 108 1.86 -0.67 9.60
N ALA A 109 2.76 0.31 9.80
CA ALA A 109 3.05 0.83 11.14
C ALA A 109 1.88 1.62 11.75
N LEU A 110 1.20 2.45 10.95
CA LEU A 110 0.11 3.29 11.46
C LEU A 110 -1.14 2.50 11.85
N PHE A 111 -1.49 1.48 11.06
CA PHE A 111 -2.74 0.71 11.20
C PHE A 111 -2.53 -0.72 11.70
N CYS A 112 -1.34 -1.03 12.22
CA CYS A 112 -1.09 -2.30 12.89
C CYS A 112 -2.06 -2.48 14.07
N ASP A 113 -2.68 -3.64 14.11
CA ASP A 113 -3.45 -4.11 15.25
C ASP A 113 -2.58 -5.07 16.09
N PRO A 114 -2.34 -4.78 17.38
CA PRO A 114 -1.47 -5.61 18.21
C PRO A 114 -1.93 -7.07 18.36
N GLY A 115 -3.26 -7.33 18.34
CA GLY A 115 -3.79 -8.69 18.40
C GLY A 115 -3.45 -9.49 17.13
N ASN A 116 -3.61 -8.86 15.97
CA ASN A 116 -3.19 -9.48 14.71
C ASN A 116 -1.66 -9.61 14.59
N LEU A 117 -0.91 -8.72 15.23
CA LEU A 117 0.55 -8.82 15.32
C LEU A 117 0.98 -10.03 16.15
N SER A 118 0.36 -10.24 17.32
CA SER A 118 0.62 -11.44 18.15
C SER A 118 0.17 -12.71 17.43
N ASP A 119 -1.01 -12.71 16.80
CA ASP A 119 -1.55 -13.88 16.11
C ASP A 119 -0.77 -14.22 14.83
N GLY A 120 -0.35 -13.19 14.08
CA GLY A 120 0.34 -13.32 12.81
C GLY A 120 1.82 -13.68 12.93
N TYR A 121 2.50 -13.16 13.95
CA TYR A 121 3.96 -13.29 14.11
C TYR A 121 4.41 -13.90 15.43
N SER A 122 3.48 -14.35 16.28
CA SER A 122 3.80 -14.81 17.65
C SER A 122 4.56 -13.74 18.45
N PHE A 123 4.20 -12.47 18.25
CA PHE A 123 4.82 -11.34 18.93
C PHE A 123 4.34 -11.27 20.38
N GLU A 124 5.25 -11.44 21.32
CA GLU A 124 5.02 -11.33 22.76
C GLU A 124 5.73 -10.07 23.29
N GLY A 125 5.09 -8.91 23.13
CA GLY A 125 5.66 -7.64 23.55
C GLY A 125 4.66 -6.47 23.50
N GLU A 126 5.08 -5.32 24.01
CA GLU A 126 4.32 -4.09 23.85
C GLU A 126 4.59 -3.51 22.46
N TYR A 127 3.51 -3.25 21.71
CA TYR A 127 3.61 -2.63 20.41
C TYR A 127 3.63 -1.10 20.56
N ASP A 128 4.82 -0.50 20.44
CA ASP A 128 4.96 0.95 20.32
C ASP A 128 4.83 1.38 18.85
N ARG A 129 3.67 1.97 18.54
CA ARG A 129 3.37 2.50 17.20
C ARG A 129 4.37 3.59 16.77
N GLY A 130 4.83 4.42 17.69
CA GLY A 130 5.79 5.50 17.39
C GLY A 130 7.16 4.96 17.02
N ALA A 131 7.68 4.02 17.81
CA ALA A 131 8.92 3.32 17.51
C ALA A 131 8.83 2.55 16.19
N GLN A 132 7.73 1.81 15.95
CA GLN A 132 7.53 1.07 14.72
C GLN A 132 7.51 2.00 13.50
N PHE A 133 6.80 3.14 13.59
CA PHE A 133 6.76 4.12 12.51
C PHE A 133 8.16 4.68 12.19
N GLY A 134 8.94 5.00 13.23
CA GLY A 134 10.34 5.42 13.08
C GLY A 134 11.20 4.35 12.40
N GLN A 135 11.05 3.09 12.78
CA GLN A 135 11.76 1.96 12.17
C GLN A 135 11.42 1.79 10.69
N GLN A 136 10.14 1.95 10.30
CA GLN A 136 9.74 1.89 8.90
C GLN A 136 10.36 3.03 8.08
N ILE A 137 10.46 4.25 8.64
CA ILE A 137 11.17 5.36 7.98
C ILE A 137 12.65 5.02 7.78
N VAL A 138 13.33 4.51 8.81
CA VAL A 138 14.73 4.09 8.69
C VAL A 138 14.89 3.03 7.59
N GLY A 139 13.98 2.05 7.54
CA GLY A 139 13.95 1.03 6.49
C GLY A 139 13.76 1.62 5.10
N ILE A 140 12.81 2.55 4.92
CA ILE A 140 12.59 3.26 3.66
C ILE A 140 13.86 3.98 3.21
N VAL A 141 14.48 4.76 4.10
CA VAL A 141 15.71 5.51 3.80
C VAL A 141 16.83 4.55 3.40
N PHE A 142 17.00 3.45 4.13
CA PHE A 142 18.02 2.46 3.81
C PHE A 142 17.79 1.83 2.43
N ILE A 143 16.56 1.43 2.10
CA ILE A 143 16.20 0.85 0.79
C ILE A 143 16.47 1.86 -0.34
N ILE A 144 16.03 3.12 -0.17
CA ILE A 144 16.23 4.16 -1.19
C ILE A 144 17.72 4.43 -1.41
N LEU A 145 18.50 4.57 -0.34
CA LEU A 145 19.93 4.83 -0.44
C LEU A 145 20.68 3.66 -1.07
N TRP A 146 20.40 2.43 -0.62
CA TRP A 146 21.04 1.23 -1.17
C TRP A 146 20.74 1.09 -2.66
N VAL A 147 19.45 1.04 -3.03
CA VAL A 147 19.03 0.83 -4.42
C VAL A 147 19.44 2.00 -5.32
N GLY A 148 19.38 3.24 -4.83
CA GLY A 148 19.76 4.43 -5.61
C GLY A 148 21.26 4.64 -5.74
N SER A 149 22.08 3.95 -4.93
CA SER A 149 23.55 4.01 -5.00
C SER A 149 24.18 2.96 -5.91
N LEU A 150 23.41 1.93 -6.29
CA LEU A 150 23.80 0.92 -7.28
C LEU A 150 23.76 1.50 -8.69
#